data_AF-A0A0F9I3V0-F1
#
_entry.id   AF-A0A0F9I3V0-F1
#
_cell.length_a   1.000
_cell.length_b   1.000
_cell.length_c   1.000
_cell.angle_alpha   90.00
_cell.angle_beta   90.00
_cell.angle_gamma   90.00
#
_symmetry.space_group_name_H-M   'P 1'
#
loop_
_entity.id
_entity.type
_entity.pdbx_description
1 polymer ?
#
loop_
_entity_poly.entity_id
_entity_poly.type
_entity_poly.pdbx_seq_one_letter_code
_entity_poly.pdbx_strand_id
1 'polypeptide(L)'
;MTEEEVKAMHESMDKNSEFREARYRVDAYDNFIPIELIEDYVEWYTDDEISRPEGYEGDWYEDDWWLQDHKEFERAMVQLYEDTEGVRGWRVKRDFSKVPTKDVFDLYRVYQSLPLGSARMGYRIENPDLDAWLVLSKGYKPATGEPKEILPRDVELAERLAEMKKGGQELPVFRG
;
A
#
# COMPACT_ATOMS: atom_id res chain seq x y z
N MET A 1 10.88 -32.61 23.77
CA MET A 1 11.07 -31.40 22.97
C MET A 1 11.04 -30.23 23.93
N THR A 2 12.13 -29.48 24.02
CA THR A 2 12.22 -28.29 24.87
C THR A 2 11.49 -27.11 24.19
N GLU A 3 11.15 -26.07 24.95
CA GLU A 3 10.59 -24.84 24.37
C GLU A 3 11.53 -24.21 23.34
N GLU A 4 12.85 -24.34 23.54
CA GLU A 4 13.87 -23.88 22.59
C GLU A 4 13.85 -24.68 21.28
N GLU A 5 13.67 -26.00 21.34
CA GLU A 5 13.55 -26.86 20.16
C GLU A 5 12.26 -26.56 19.37
N VAL A 6 11.14 -26.31 20.07
CA VAL A 6 9.88 -25.90 19.44
C VAL A 6 10.04 -24.54 18.75
N LYS A 7 10.68 -23.57 19.41
CA LYS A 7 10.94 -22.25 18.86
C LYS A 7 11.85 -22.33 17.62
N ALA A 8 12.96 -23.04 17.72
CA ALA A 8 13.88 -23.23 16.59
C ALA A 8 13.22 -23.95 15.40
N MET A 9 12.33 -24.90 15.68
CA MET A 9 11.52 -25.56 14.65
C MET A 9 10.58 -24.56 13.96
N HIS A 10 9.80 -23.77 14.71
CA HIS A 10 8.93 -22.74 14.13
C HIS A 10 9.72 -21.71 13.30
N GLU A 11 10.85 -21.23 13.82
CA GLU A 11 11.72 -20.30 13.08
C GLU A 11 12.31 -20.91 11.80
N SER A 12 12.60 -22.22 11.80
CA SER A 12 13.08 -22.91 10.59
C SER A 12 11.98 -23.10 9.54
N MET A 13 10.73 -23.25 9.98
CA MET A 13 9.57 -23.41 9.11
C MET A 13 9.13 -22.08 8.50
N ASP A 14 9.21 -20.98 9.25
CA ASP A 14 8.91 -19.63 8.75
C ASP A 14 9.95 -19.16 7.71
N LYS A 15 11.16 -19.73 7.70
CA LYS A 15 12.19 -19.50 6.66
C LYS A 15 11.98 -20.32 5.38
N ASN A 16 11.07 -21.28 5.38
CA ASN A 16 10.73 -22.04 4.19
C ASN A 16 9.49 -21.39 3.53
N SER A 17 9.69 -20.72 2.39
CA SER A 17 8.63 -19.97 1.70
C SER A 17 7.42 -20.83 1.36
N GLU A 18 7.62 -22.06 0.87
CA GLU A 18 6.53 -22.97 0.52
C GLU A 18 5.68 -23.34 1.74
N PHE A 19 6.33 -23.60 2.88
CA PHE A 19 5.62 -23.91 4.12
C PHE A 19 4.88 -22.69 4.66
N ARG A 20 5.53 -21.51 4.62
CA ARG A 20 4.94 -20.24 5.02
C ARG A 20 3.67 -19.96 4.22
N GLU A 21 3.74 -20.02 2.90
CA GLU A 21 2.57 -19.84 2.03
C GLU A 21 1.47 -20.88 2.29
N ALA A 22 1.81 -22.17 2.37
CA ALA A 22 0.83 -23.22 2.60
C ALA A 22 0.08 -23.02 3.93
N ARG A 23 0.78 -22.56 4.97
CA ARG A 23 0.18 -22.22 6.26
C ARG A 23 -0.84 -21.09 6.12
N TYR A 24 -0.51 -20.02 5.39
CA TYR A 24 -1.45 -18.91 5.17
C TYR A 24 -2.60 -19.27 4.22
N ARG A 25 -2.42 -20.22 3.29
CA ARG A 25 -3.55 -20.78 2.51
C ARG A 25 -4.55 -21.49 3.43
N VAL A 26 -4.07 -22.31 4.36
CA VAL A 26 -4.94 -22.97 5.36
C VAL A 26 -5.64 -21.93 6.24
N ASP A 27 -4.91 -20.93 6.72
CA ASP A 27 -5.49 -19.86 7.52
C ASP A 27 -6.57 -19.08 6.74
N ALA A 28 -6.34 -18.79 5.46
CA ALA A 28 -7.36 -18.16 4.61
C ALA A 28 -8.64 -19.00 4.51
N TYR A 29 -8.53 -20.33 4.35
CA TYR A 29 -9.69 -21.23 4.39
C TYR A 29 -10.40 -21.23 5.75
N ASP A 30 -9.63 -21.29 6.85
CA ASP A 30 -10.17 -21.25 8.22
C ASP A 30 -10.85 -19.91 8.56
N ASN A 31 -10.50 -18.86 7.83
CA ASN A 31 -11.11 -17.54 7.87
C ASN A 31 -12.26 -17.34 6.88
N PHE A 32 -12.61 -18.37 6.10
CA PHE A 32 -13.63 -18.29 5.04
C PHE A 32 -13.38 -17.14 4.05
N ILE A 33 -12.11 -16.84 3.77
CA ILE A 33 -11.74 -15.89 2.72
C ILE A 33 -12.26 -16.43 1.37
N PRO A 34 -12.89 -15.59 0.53
CA PRO A 34 -13.31 -16.00 -0.80
C PRO A 34 -12.17 -16.65 -1.59
N ILE A 35 -12.46 -17.72 -2.34
CA ILE A 35 -11.42 -18.55 -2.98
C ILE A 35 -10.55 -17.74 -3.95
N GLU A 36 -11.16 -16.75 -4.60
CA GLU A 36 -10.52 -15.81 -5.50
C GLU A 36 -9.57 -14.82 -4.80
N LEU A 37 -9.66 -14.65 -3.49
CA LEU A 37 -8.83 -13.75 -2.67
C LEU A 37 -7.81 -14.51 -1.80
N ILE A 38 -7.70 -15.83 -1.93
CA ILE A 38 -6.75 -16.62 -1.12
C ILE A 38 -5.31 -16.28 -1.47
N GLU A 39 -4.98 -16.11 -2.75
CA GLU A 39 -3.61 -15.76 -3.13
C GLU A 39 -3.26 -14.33 -2.69
N ASP A 40 -4.20 -13.38 -2.78
CA ASP A 40 -4.06 -12.03 -2.19
C ASP A 40 -3.79 -12.11 -0.67
N TYR A 41 -4.50 -12.98 0.05
CA TYR A 41 -4.29 -13.22 1.48
C TYR A 41 -2.89 -13.75 1.75
N VAL A 42 -2.46 -14.75 0.99
CA VAL A 42 -1.13 -15.35 1.14
C VAL A 42 -0.05 -14.32 0.85
N GLU A 43 -0.15 -13.60 -0.27
CA GLU A 43 0.81 -12.57 -0.67
C GLU A 43 0.92 -11.49 0.41
N TRP A 44 -0.21 -10.95 0.88
CA TRP A 44 -0.22 -9.93 1.94
C TRP A 44 0.55 -10.34 3.22
N TYR A 45 0.48 -11.62 3.61
CA TYR A 45 1.12 -12.11 4.83
C TYR A 45 2.48 -12.77 4.61
N THR A 46 2.92 -12.95 3.36
CA THR A 46 4.16 -13.67 3.05
C THR A 46 5.11 -12.93 2.14
N ASP A 47 4.69 -11.89 1.45
CA ASP A 47 5.58 -11.09 0.64
C ASP A 47 6.35 -10.08 1.51
N ASP A 48 7.66 -10.27 1.54
CA ASP A 48 8.60 -9.43 2.28
C ASP A 48 8.83 -8.07 1.57
N GLU A 49 8.40 -7.90 0.30
CA GLU A 49 8.42 -6.62 -0.43
C GLU A 49 7.25 -5.71 -0.07
N ILE A 50 6.10 -6.28 0.34
CA ILE A 50 4.92 -5.53 0.80
C ILE A 50 5.12 -5.09 2.25
N SER A 51 5.60 -6.03 3.07
CA SER A 51 5.78 -5.84 4.50
C SER A 51 6.92 -4.86 4.80
N ARG A 52 6.67 -3.92 5.71
CA ARG A 52 7.72 -3.02 6.19
C ARG A 52 8.88 -3.83 6.81
N PRO A 53 10.12 -3.71 6.31
CA PRO A 53 11.24 -4.46 6.86
C PRO A 53 11.50 -4.10 8.32
N GLU A 54 11.91 -5.11 9.11
CA GLU A 54 12.28 -4.90 10.50
C GLU A 54 13.44 -3.90 10.62
N GLY A 55 13.30 -2.92 11.51
CA GLY A 55 14.31 -1.87 11.71
C GLY A 55 14.33 -0.77 10.63
N TYR A 56 13.44 -0.81 9.63
CA TYR A 56 13.36 0.28 8.65
C TYR A 56 12.84 1.57 9.30
N GLU A 57 13.64 2.65 9.25
CA GLU A 57 13.27 3.98 9.72
C GLU A 57 12.77 4.85 8.57
N GLY A 58 11.64 5.54 8.76
CA GLY A 58 11.05 6.44 7.76
C GLY A 58 9.62 6.07 7.35
N ASP A 59 9.16 6.73 6.29
CA ASP A 59 7.86 6.48 5.66
C ASP A 59 7.93 5.20 4.80
N TRP A 60 6.89 4.37 4.84
CA TRP A 60 6.72 3.13 4.07
C TRP A 60 5.31 3.11 3.49
N TYR A 61 5.18 2.79 2.20
CA TYR A 61 3.91 2.84 1.47
C TYR A 61 3.69 1.63 0.54
N GLU A 62 4.56 0.62 0.54
CA GLU A 62 4.39 -0.54 -0.37
C GLU A 62 3.10 -1.32 -0.06
N ASP A 63 2.78 -1.49 1.22
CA ASP A 63 1.54 -2.12 1.66
C ASP A 63 0.30 -1.27 1.34
N ASP A 64 0.39 0.05 1.45
CA ASP A 64 -0.65 0.98 0.99
C ASP A 64 -0.88 0.88 -0.53
N TRP A 65 0.18 0.87 -1.34
CA TRP A 65 0.08 0.76 -2.79
C TRP A 65 -0.48 -0.57 -3.24
N TRP A 66 -0.05 -1.65 -2.59
CA TRP A 66 -0.58 -2.97 -2.87
C TRP A 66 -2.09 -3.03 -2.59
N LEU A 67 -2.56 -2.47 -1.47
CA LEU A 67 -4.00 -2.43 -1.16
C LEU A 67 -4.81 -1.55 -2.12
N GLN A 68 -4.21 -0.45 -2.63
CA GLN A 68 -4.87 0.37 -3.65
C GLN A 68 -5.13 -0.42 -4.94
N ASP A 69 -4.27 -1.38 -5.26
CA ASP A 69 -4.40 -2.24 -6.43
C ASP A 69 -5.26 -3.51 -6.11
N HIS A 70 -5.36 -3.92 -4.84
CA HIS A 70 -6.15 -5.08 -4.35
C HIS A 70 -7.36 -4.67 -3.48
N LYS A 71 -8.22 -3.77 -4.01
CA LYS A 71 -9.37 -3.22 -3.26
C LYS A 71 -10.43 -4.25 -2.87
N GLU A 72 -10.49 -5.40 -3.52
CA GLU A 72 -11.40 -6.50 -3.17
C GLU A 72 -10.95 -7.21 -1.90
N PHE A 73 -9.65 -7.47 -1.80
CA PHE A 73 -9.03 -8.02 -0.61
C PHE A 73 -9.25 -7.14 0.63
N GLU A 74 -8.97 -5.83 0.53
CA GLU A 74 -9.20 -4.90 1.64
C GLU A 74 -10.64 -4.95 2.14
N ARG A 75 -11.60 -4.96 1.20
CA ARG A 75 -13.03 -5.05 1.53
C ARG A 75 -13.38 -6.35 2.22
N ALA A 76 -12.84 -7.47 1.76
CA ALA A 76 -13.06 -8.78 2.39
C ALA A 76 -12.49 -8.83 3.81
N MET A 77 -11.31 -8.25 4.05
CA MET A 77 -10.71 -8.20 5.38
C MET A 77 -11.50 -7.33 6.36
N VAL A 78 -12.09 -6.22 5.90
CA VAL A 78 -12.99 -5.40 6.73
C VAL A 78 -14.31 -6.14 7.00
N GLN A 79 -14.88 -6.80 5.99
CA GLN A 79 -16.09 -7.59 6.16
C GLN A 79 -15.87 -8.74 7.16
N LEU A 80 -14.72 -9.41 7.11
CA LEU A 80 -14.36 -10.46 8.05
C LEU A 80 -14.38 -9.97 9.50
N TYR A 81 -13.99 -8.72 9.74
CA TYR A 81 -14.07 -8.11 11.07
C TYR A 81 -15.51 -7.93 11.54
N GLU A 82 -16.40 -7.50 10.66
CA GLU A 82 -17.82 -7.37 10.98
C GLU A 82 -18.46 -8.74 11.23
N ASP A 83 -18.20 -9.71 10.35
CA ASP A 83 -18.78 -11.06 10.39
C ASP A 83 -18.32 -11.87 11.61
N THR A 84 -17.11 -11.59 12.09
CA THR A 84 -16.54 -12.25 13.28
C THR A 84 -16.71 -11.44 14.57
N GLU A 85 -17.55 -10.40 14.58
CA GLU A 85 -17.78 -9.51 15.73
C GLU A 85 -16.48 -8.93 16.32
N GLY A 86 -15.51 -8.65 15.45
CA GLY A 86 -14.22 -8.06 15.79
C GLY A 86 -13.14 -9.05 16.25
N VAL A 87 -13.36 -10.36 16.08
CA VAL A 87 -12.36 -11.38 16.44
C VAL A 87 -11.26 -11.49 15.38
N ARG A 88 -11.58 -11.32 14.10
CA ARG A 88 -10.65 -11.47 12.97
C ARG A 88 -10.76 -10.29 11.99
N GLY A 89 -9.95 -10.25 10.94
CA GLY A 89 -10.04 -9.18 9.93
C GLY A 89 -9.57 -7.81 10.42
N TRP A 90 -9.93 -6.76 9.68
CA TRP A 90 -9.49 -5.39 9.92
C TRP A 90 -10.65 -4.47 10.33
N ARG A 91 -10.44 -3.70 11.40
CA ARG A 91 -11.49 -2.86 11.99
C ARG A 91 -11.98 -1.73 11.08
N VAL A 92 -11.10 -1.17 10.26
CA VAL A 92 -11.39 -0.01 9.41
C VAL A 92 -10.69 -0.15 8.08
N LYS A 93 -11.30 0.45 7.05
CA LYS A 93 -10.63 0.71 5.77
C LYS A 93 -9.47 1.67 5.96
N ARG A 94 -8.44 1.50 5.13
CA ARG A 94 -7.25 2.34 5.16
C ARG A 94 -7.55 3.65 4.45
N ASP A 95 -7.04 4.75 5.02
CA ASP A 95 -7.17 6.07 4.42
C ASP A 95 -5.97 6.33 3.50
N PHE A 96 -6.20 6.23 2.20
CA PHE A 96 -5.15 6.44 1.20
C PHE A 96 -4.98 7.91 0.77
N SER A 97 -5.72 8.86 1.34
CA SER A 97 -5.72 10.27 0.91
C SER A 97 -4.35 10.97 1.01
N LYS A 98 -3.43 10.42 1.82
CA LYS A 98 -2.08 10.94 2.04
C LYS A 98 -0.98 10.06 1.46
N VAL A 99 -1.35 8.96 0.81
CA VAL A 99 -0.41 8.03 0.19
C VAL A 99 0.05 8.65 -1.14
N PRO A 100 1.34 8.94 -1.32
CA PRO A 100 1.86 9.45 -2.59
C PRO A 100 1.75 8.38 -3.68
N THR A 101 1.92 8.75 -4.95
CA THR A 101 2.23 7.74 -5.98
C THR A 101 3.67 7.24 -5.82
N LYS A 102 4.03 6.13 -6.46
CA LYS A 102 5.40 5.61 -6.47
C LYS A 102 6.40 6.66 -6.98
N ASP A 103 6.07 7.34 -8.08
CA ASP A 103 6.91 8.40 -8.66
C ASP A 103 7.11 9.59 -7.69
N VAL A 104 6.05 10.04 -7.01
CA VAL A 104 6.14 11.14 -6.03
C VAL A 104 6.97 10.72 -4.81
N PHE A 105 6.83 9.47 -4.36
CA PHE A 105 7.64 8.95 -3.27
C PHE A 105 9.12 8.84 -3.64
N ASP A 106 9.44 8.49 -4.89
CA ASP A 106 10.82 8.47 -5.38
C ASP A 106 11.46 9.85 -5.35
N LEU A 107 10.71 10.88 -5.78
CA LEU A 107 11.13 12.26 -5.63
C LEU A 107 11.34 12.63 -4.16
N TYR A 108 10.49 12.14 -3.26
CA TYR A 108 10.63 12.37 -1.82
C TYR A 108 11.88 11.71 -1.23
N ARG A 109 12.24 10.51 -1.69
CA ARG A 109 13.48 9.84 -1.27
C ARG A 109 14.70 10.67 -1.64
N VAL A 110 14.74 11.21 -2.86
CA VAL A 110 15.80 12.15 -3.29
C VAL A 110 15.77 13.41 -2.41
N TYR A 111 14.59 14.01 -2.20
CA TYR A 111 14.43 15.20 -1.37
C TYR A 111 14.98 15.02 0.06
N GLN A 112 14.77 13.85 0.67
CA GLN A 112 15.27 13.57 2.02
C GLN A 112 16.80 13.50 2.08
N SER A 113 17.47 13.10 0.98
CA SER A 113 18.93 13.09 0.90
C SER A 113 19.56 14.48 0.73
N LEU A 114 18.77 15.49 0.36
CA LEU A 114 19.28 16.85 0.12
C LEU A 114 19.58 17.59 1.42
N PRO A 115 20.61 18.47 1.43
CA PRO A 115 20.86 19.40 2.53
C PRO A 115 19.65 20.26 2.85
N LEU A 116 19.44 20.54 4.13
CA LEU A 116 18.39 21.46 4.58
C LEU A 116 18.57 22.86 3.99
N GLY A 117 17.46 23.61 3.89
CA GLY A 117 17.47 24.99 3.40
C GLY A 117 17.21 25.10 1.89
N SER A 118 18.04 25.88 1.19
CA SER A 118 17.79 26.29 -0.20
C SER A 118 17.78 25.13 -1.19
N ALA A 119 18.59 24.08 -0.98
CA ALA A 119 18.61 22.91 -1.86
C ALA A 119 17.26 22.19 -1.89
N ARG A 120 16.69 21.89 -0.71
CA ARG A 120 15.34 21.32 -0.58
C ARG A 120 14.25 22.24 -1.12
N MET A 121 14.39 23.55 -0.97
CA MET A 121 13.41 24.50 -1.52
C MET A 121 13.44 24.53 -3.06
N GLY A 122 14.62 24.62 -3.66
CA GLY A 122 14.78 24.57 -5.13
C GLY A 122 14.22 23.28 -5.71
N TYR A 123 14.51 22.14 -5.07
CA TYR A 123 14.00 20.84 -5.51
C TYR A 123 12.47 20.76 -5.49
N ARG A 124 11.82 21.34 -4.47
CA ARG A 124 10.34 21.42 -4.41
C ARG A 124 9.76 22.32 -5.50
N ILE A 125 10.42 23.42 -5.84
CA ILE A 125 9.99 24.31 -6.93
C ILE A 125 10.05 23.58 -8.28
N GLU A 126 11.09 22.77 -8.50
CA GLU A 126 11.28 21.99 -9.73
C GLU A 126 10.37 20.74 -9.82
N ASN A 127 9.87 20.25 -8.68
CA ASN A 127 9.04 19.05 -8.58
C ASN A 127 7.69 19.38 -7.91
N PRO A 128 6.75 20.01 -8.64
CA PRO A 128 5.51 20.53 -8.06
C PRO A 128 4.59 19.47 -7.46
N ASP A 129 4.59 18.24 -7.98
CA ASP A 129 3.76 17.15 -7.45
C ASP A 129 4.27 16.68 -6.08
N LEU A 130 5.59 16.62 -5.91
CA LEU A 130 6.22 16.41 -4.61
C LEU A 130 5.88 17.56 -3.65
N ASP A 131 5.98 18.82 -4.09
CA ASP A 131 5.65 19.97 -3.25
C ASP A 131 4.22 19.91 -2.75
N ALA A 132 3.28 19.68 -3.67
CA ALA A 132 1.88 19.57 -3.35
C ALA A 132 1.65 18.43 -2.35
N TRP A 133 2.24 17.24 -2.58
CA TRP A 133 2.08 16.12 -1.65
C TRP A 133 2.67 16.43 -0.26
N LEU A 134 3.81 17.11 -0.17
CA LEU A 134 4.38 17.55 1.11
C LEU A 134 3.48 18.55 1.83
N VAL A 135 2.81 19.45 1.11
CA VAL A 135 1.80 20.36 1.67
C VAL A 135 0.63 19.57 2.24
N LEU A 136 0.07 18.65 1.47
CA LEU A 136 -1.10 17.85 1.84
C LEU A 136 -0.81 16.88 3.00
N SER A 137 0.25 16.09 2.88
CA SER A 137 0.53 14.95 3.77
C SER A 137 1.36 15.33 4.99
N LYS A 138 2.28 16.29 4.85
CA LYS A 138 3.22 16.72 5.91
C LYS A 138 2.95 18.13 6.44
N GLY A 139 1.96 18.84 5.91
CA GLY A 139 1.55 20.17 6.40
C GLY A 139 2.52 21.29 6.04
N TYR A 140 3.31 21.13 4.98
CA TYR A 140 4.27 22.15 4.56
C TYR A 140 3.55 23.37 3.96
N LYS A 141 4.22 24.52 3.93
CA LYS A 141 3.76 25.67 3.12
C LYS A 141 4.17 25.47 1.66
N PRO A 142 3.34 25.81 0.66
CA PRO A 142 3.70 25.70 -0.75
C PRO A 142 5.02 26.40 -1.06
N ALA A 143 5.87 25.78 -1.88
CA ALA A 143 7.19 26.33 -2.20
C ALA A 143 7.11 27.64 -3.00
N THR A 144 6.08 27.80 -3.84
CA THR A 144 5.86 28.99 -4.68
C THR A 144 4.79 29.94 -4.15
N GLY A 145 4.24 29.69 -2.95
CA GLY A 145 3.26 30.56 -2.30
C GLY A 145 1.79 30.33 -2.68
N GLU A 146 1.50 29.58 -3.75
CA GLU A 146 0.15 29.15 -4.11
C GLU A 146 0.00 27.62 -3.98
N PRO A 147 -1.05 27.10 -3.31
CA PRO A 147 -1.29 25.67 -3.27
C PRO A 147 -1.80 25.18 -4.64
N LYS A 148 -1.11 24.21 -5.24
CA LYS A 148 -1.68 23.44 -6.35
C LYS A 148 -2.54 22.31 -5.79
N GLU A 149 -3.71 22.13 -6.39
CA GLU A 149 -4.64 21.04 -6.07
C GLU A 149 -4.05 19.72 -6.54
N ILE A 150 -3.87 18.77 -5.62
CA ILE A 150 -3.54 17.38 -5.97
C ILE A 150 -4.86 16.66 -6.13
N LEU A 151 -5.12 16.11 -7.31
CA LEU A 151 -6.24 15.20 -7.49
C LEU A 151 -5.85 13.85 -6.88
N PRO A 152 -6.65 13.28 -5.94
CA PRO A 152 -6.45 11.93 -5.45
C PRO A 152 -6.37 10.93 -6.62
N ARG A 153 -5.59 9.85 -6.48
CA ARG A 153 -5.44 8.79 -7.51
C ARG A 153 -6.78 8.24 -8.01
N ASP A 154 -7.79 8.17 -7.13
CA ASP A 154 -9.15 7.77 -7.50
C ASP A 154 -9.87 8.79 -8.42
N VAL A 155 -9.54 10.07 -8.30
CA VAL A 155 -10.01 11.13 -9.19
C VAL A 155 -9.26 11.09 -10.51
N GLU A 156 -7.95 10.86 -10.51
CA GLU A 156 -7.16 10.66 -11.74
C GLU A 156 -7.64 9.43 -12.53
N LEU A 157 -7.98 8.33 -11.84
CA LEU A 157 -8.55 7.13 -12.46
C LEU A 157 -9.96 7.41 -13.01
N ALA A 158 -10.79 8.14 -12.26
CA ALA A 158 -12.13 8.53 -12.70
C ALA A 158 -12.09 9.49 -13.91
N GLU A 159 -11.14 10.42 -13.93
CA GLU A 159 -10.91 11.34 -15.05
C GLU A 159 -10.38 10.60 -16.27
N ARG A 160 -9.38 9.70 -16.12
CA ARG A 160 -8.92 8.82 -17.21
C ARG A 160 -10.04 7.95 -17.76
N LEU A 161 -10.88 7.36 -16.91
CA LEU A 161 -12.06 6.60 -17.34
C LEU A 161 -13.09 7.49 -18.04
N ALA A 162 -13.27 8.73 -17.60
CA ALA A 162 -14.17 9.69 -18.24
C ALA A 162 -13.63 10.17 -19.60
N GLU A 163 -12.32 10.35 -19.73
CA GLU A 163 -11.64 10.68 -20.99
C GLU A 163 -11.69 9.51 -21.97
N MET A 164 -11.46 8.28 -21.51
CA MET A 164 -11.62 7.07 -22.33
C MET A 164 -13.06 6.89 -22.84
N LYS A 165 -14.06 7.16 -21.99
CA LYS A 165 -15.49 7.18 -22.40
C LYS A 165 -15.82 8.29 -23.38
N LYS A 166 -15.16 9.46 -23.29
CA LYS A 166 -15.29 10.54 -24.28
C LYS A 166 -14.57 10.23 -25.60
N GLY A 167 -13.51 9.43 -25.56
CA GLY A 167 -12.68 9.07 -26.73
C GLY A 167 -13.16 7.84 -27.51
N GLY A 168 -14.15 7.09 -27.02
CA GLY A 168 -14.69 5.91 -27.70
C GLY A 168 -13.73 4.71 -27.78
N GLN A 169 -12.72 4.64 -26.91
CA GLN A 169 -11.85 3.47 -26.79
C GLN A 169 -12.48 2.43 -25.87
N GLU A 170 -12.58 1.18 -26.35
CA GLU A 170 -13.08 0.05 -25.57
C GLU A 170 -12.13 -0.31 -24.41
N LEU A 171 -12.72 -0.70 -23.28
CA LEU A 171 -12.00 -1.15 -22.10
C LEU A 171 -11.19 -2.41 -22.45
N PRO A 172 -9.90 -2.51 -22.04
CA PRO A 172 -9.20 -3.77 -22.13
C PRO A 172 -9.92 -4.78 -21.24
N VAL A 173 -10.39 -5.86 -21.86
CA VAL A 173 -10.97 -7.01 -21.16
C VAL A 173 -9.83 -7.67 -20.40
N PHE A 174 -9.71 -7.34 -19.11
CA PHE A 174 -8.89 -8.12 -18.19
C PHE A 174 -9.56 -9.50 -18.05
N ARG A 175 -9.00 -10.49 -18.74
CA ARG A 175 -9.28 -11.89 -18.46
C ARG A 175 -8.53 -12.22 -17.17
N GLY A 176 -9.28 -12.50 -16.12
CA GLY A 176 -8.76 -12.99 -14.85
C GLY A 176 -8.20 -14.40 -14.93
#